data_AF-A0A7X5WL83-F1
#
_entry.id   AF-A0A7X5WL83-F1
#
_cell.length_a   1.000
_cell.length_b   1.000
_cell.length_c   1.000
_cell.angle_alpha   90.00
_cell.angle_beta   90.00
_cell.angle_gamma   90.00
#
_symmetry.space_group_name_H-M   'P 1'
#
loop_
_entity.id
_entity.type
_entity.pdbx_description
1 polymer ?
#
loop_
_entity_poly.entity_id
_entity_poly.type
_entity_poly.pdbx_seq_one_letter_code
_entity_poly.pdbx_strand_id
1 'polypeptide(L)'
;TDWSGGTRLGDGLRRFNDEWGCRGMARGATVVILSDGWDRGEPEEMAEQMARLHRVAHRVVWVNPLKASPGYQPLARGMAAALPHVDHFVEGHSLDALETLADLLMADPVAPGPAPGMLVS
;
A
#
# COMPACT_ATOMS: atom_id res chain seq x y z
N THR A 1 28.22 -8.83 -5.22
CA THR A 1 27.38 -8.77 -6.43
C THR A 1 26.05 -9.38 -6.10
N ASP A 2 25.07 -8.55 -5.71
CA ASP A 2 23.65 -8.64 -6.10
C ASP A 2 22.86 -7.60 -5.28
N TRP A 3 22.74 -6.38 -5.83
CA TRP A 3 21.83 -5.34 -5.34
C TRP A 3 20.61 -5.25 -6.28
N SER A 4 20.16 -6.40 -6.77
CA SER A 4 18.98 -6.53 -7.67
C SER A 4 18.05 -7.67 -7.26
N GLY A 5 18.28 -8.28 -6.09
CA GLY A 5 17.38 -9.27 -5.53
C GLY A 5 16.09 -8.59 -5.04
N GLY A 6 15.02 -8.65 -5.84
CA GLY A 6 13.71 -8.06 -5.56
C GLY A 6 13.12 -8.22 -4.15
N THR A 7 12.18 -7.33 -3.82
CA THR A 7 11.58 -7.19 -2.49
C THR A 7 10.68 -8.40 -2.15
N ARG A 8 10.62 -8.78 -0.86
CA ARG A 8 9.59 -9.68 -0.30
C ARG A 8 8.47 -8.83 0.29
N LEU A 9 7.75 -8.14 -0.58
CA LEU A 9 6.70 -7.19 -0.26
C LEU A 9 5.52 -7.86 0.43
N GLY A 10 5.15 -9.09 0.03
CA GLY A 10 4.10 -9.87 0.70
C GLY A 10 4.41 -10.13 2.18
N ASP A 11 5.64 -10.58 2.48
CA ASP A 11 6.09 -10.78 3.87
C ASP A 11 6.17 -9.45 4.66
N GLY A 12 6.56 -8.36 4.00
CA GLY A 12 6.55 -7.03 4.59
C GLY A 12 5.14 -6.57 4.98
N LEU A 13 4.15 -6.81 4.12
CA LEU A 13 2.74 -6.53 4.40
C LEU A 13 2.20 -7.42 5.53
N ARG A 14 2.57 -8.71 5.58
CA ARG A 14 2.21 -9.58 6.71
C ARG A 14 2.69 -8.98 8.02
N ARG A 15 3.99 -8.65 8.08
CA ARG A 15 4.60 -8.03 9.25
C ARG A 15 3.89 -6.73 9.63
N PHE A 16 3.58 -5.90 8.64
CA PHE A 16 2.85 -4.66 8.88
C PHE A 16 1.47 -4.89 9.48
N ASN A 17 0.69 -5.80 8.90
CA ASN A 17 -0.64 -6.15 9.36
C ASN A 17 -0.64 -6.71 10.79
N ASP A 18 0.34 -7.54 11.11
CA ASP A 18 0.47 -8.20 12.41
C ASP A 18 0.94 -7.24 13.51
N GLU A 19 1.89 -6.35 13.21
CA GLU A 19 2.49 -5.44 14.19
C GLU A 19 1.71 -4.12 14.35
N TRP A 20 1.15 -3.55 13.27
CA TRP A 20 0.56 -2.20 13.29
C TRP A 20 -0.82 -2.10 12.63
N GLY A 21 -1.12 -2.93 11.64
CA GLY A 21 -2.29 -2.75 10.78
C GLY A 21 -3.62 -3.10 11.44
N CYS A 22 -3.85 -4.38 11.76
CA CYS A 22 -5.17 -4.85 12.19
C CYS A 22 -5.54 -4.45 13.64
N ARG A 23 -4.58 -3.99 14.45
CA ARG A 23 -4.78 -3.61 15.86
C ARG A 23 -4.61 -2.11 16.15
N GLY A 24 -4.34 -1.27 15.14
CA GLY A 24 -4.02 0.14 15.38
C GLY A 24 -4.02 1.00 14.11
N MET A 25 -2.82 1.31 13.60
CA MET A 25 -2.52 2.42 12.69
C MET A 25 -3.20 2.36 11.32
N ALA A 26 -3.50 1.17 10.79
CA ALA A 26 -4.16 1.07 9.49
C ALA A 26 -5.68 1.25 9.58
N ARG A 27 -6.28 1.09 10.77
CA ARG A 27 -7.74 1.11 10.90
C ARG A 27 -8.28 2.50 10.61
N GLY A 28 -9.05 2.64 9.53
CA GLY A 28 -9.59 3.93 9.08
C GLY A 28 -8.57 4.87 8.43
N ALA A 29 -7.34 4.39 8.17
CA ALA A 29 -6.31 5.19 7.52
C ALA A 29 -6.37 5.05 5.99
N THR A 30 -5.91 6.09 5.29
CA THR A 30 -5.48 5.96 3.89
C THR A 30 -4.06 5.41 3.88
N VAL A 31 -3.87 4.23 3.30
CA VAL A 31 -2.58 3.54 3.23
C VAL A 31 -2.01 3.69 1.82
N VAL A 32 -0.82 4.24 1.72
CA VAL A 32 -0.12 4.47 0.45
C VAL A 32 1.01 3.46 0.30
N ILE A 33 0.97 2.66 -0.77
CA ILE A 33 2.00 1.69 -1.13
C ILE A 33 2.77 2.25 -2.33
N LEU A 34 4.00 2.69 -2.12
CA LEU A 34 4.91 3.12 -3.18
C LEU A 34 5.77 1.95 -3.61
N SER A 35 5.44 1.30 -4.72
CA SER A 35 6.11 0.08 -5.18
C SER A 35 5.89 -0.18 -6.67
N ASP A 36 6.89 -0.74 -7.36
CA ASP A 36 6.76 -1.24 -8.73
C ASP A 36 6.07 -2.62 -8.80
N GLY A 37 5.86 -3.25 -7.64
CA GLY A 37 5.18 -4.53 -7.50
C GLY A 37 6.01 -5.75 -7.85
N TRP A 38 7.33 -5.60 -7.96
CA TRP A 38 8.25 -6.72 -8.06
C TRP A 38 8.39 -7.44 -6.71
N ASP A 39 7.62 -8.53 -6.56
CA ASP A 39 7.67 -9.41 -5.41
C ASP A 39 8.27 -10.77 -5.78
N ARG A 40 9.18 -11.29 -4.94
CA ARG A 40 9.77 -12.63 -5.11
C ARG A 40 9.11 -13.71 -4.23
N GLY A 41 8.09 -13.34 -3.46
CA GLY A 41 7.32 -14.26 -2.64
C GLY A 41 6.20 -14.95 -3.43
N GLU A 42 5.39 -15.71 -2.70
CA GLU A 42 4.21 -16.35 -3.26
C GLU A 42 3.09 -15.31 -3.49
N PRO A 43 2.46 -15.27 -4.68
CA PRO A 43 1.36 -14.34 -4.97
C PRO A 43 0.17 -14.50 -4.02
N GLU A 44 -0.05 -15.70 -3.50
CA GLU A 44 -1.11 -16.00 -2.54
C GLU A 44 -0.90 -15.24 -1.22
N GLU A 45 0.34 -15.16 -0.73
CA GLU A 45 0.67 -14.37 0.46
C GLU A 45 0.39 -12.88 0.19
N MET A 46 0.80 -12.36 -0.97
CA MET A 46 0.51 -10.98 -1.35
C MET A 46 -1.00 -10.70 -1.35
N ALA A 47 -1.78 -11.56 -2.01
CA ALA A 47 -3.24 -11.42 -2.07
C ALA A 47 -3.87 -11.47 -0.66
N GLU A 48 -3.46 -12.42 0.17
CA GLU A 48 -3.96 -12.56 1.53
C GLU A 48 -3.68 -11.30 2.37
N GLN A 49 -2.44 -10.82 2.35
CA GLN A 49 -2.05 -9.66 3.17
C GLN A 49 -2.67 -8.36 2.67
N MET A 50 -2.83 -8.20 1.35
CA MET A 50 -3.57 -7.08 0.77
C MET A 50 -5.05 -7.12 1.14
N ALA A 51 -5.69 -8.30 1.11
CA ALA A 51 -7.07 -8.47 1.54
C ALA A 51 -7.26 -8.17 3.04
N ARG A 52 -6.29 -8.53 3.88
CA ARG A 52 -6.31 -8.17 5.32
C ARG A 52 -6.19 -6.66 5.53
N LEU A 53 -5.30 -6.01 4.79
CA LEU A 53 -5.09 -4.56 4.85
C LEU A 53 -6.34 -3.79 4.39
N HIS A 54 -6.89 -4.17 3.24
CA HIS A 54 -8.06 -3.50 2.64
C HIS A 54 -9.29 -3.51 3.56
N ARG A 55 -9.50 -4.57 4.34
CA ARG A 55 -10.62 -4.66 5.31
C ARG A 55 -10.54 -3.66 6.46
N VAL A 56 -9.34 -3.17 6.78
CA VAL A 56 -9.14 -2.25 7.92
C VAL A 56 -8.83 -0.84 7.47
N ALA A 57 -8.18 -0.67 6.33
CA ALA A 57 -7.92 0.64 5.74
C ALA A 57 -9.23 1.35 5.39
N HIS A 58 -9.23 2.69 5.48
CA HIS A 58 -10.25 3.47 4.82
C HIS A 58 -10.09 3.38 3.30
N ARG A 59 -8.83 3.39 2.84
CA ARG A 59 -8.47 3.33 1.42
C ARG A 59 -7.04 2.84 1.23
N VAL A 60 -6.80 2.09 0.16
CA VAL A 60 -5.47 1.64 -0.27
C VAL A 60 -5.13 2.27 -1.62
N VAL A 61 -4.07 3.07 -1.64
CA VAL A 61 -3.54 3.73 -2.83
C VAL A 61 -2.20 3.09 -3.19
N TRP A 62 -2.08 2.53 -4.38
CA TRP A 62 -0.83 2.00 -4.90
C TRP A 62 -0.22 2.97 -5.90
N VAL A 63 0.98 3.47 -5.61
CA VAL A 63 1.75 4.36 -6.48
C VAL A 63 2.88 3.57 -7.11
N ASN A 64 2.90 3.45 -8.44
CA ASN A 64 3.95 2.74 -9.17
C ASN A 64 4.97 3.70 -9.78
N PRO A 65 6.20 3.81 -9.23
CA PRO A 65 7.19 4.80 -9.66
C PRO A 65 7.83 4.51 -11.03
N LEU A 66 7.73 3.28 -11.56
CA LEU A 66 8.47 2.87 -12.77
C LEU A 66 7.67 2.88 -14.07
N LYS A 67 6.36 3.17 -14.02
CA LYS A 67 5.47 3.02 -15.19
C LYS A 67 5.70 4.07 -16.32
N ALA A 68 6.66 4.99 -16.19
CA ALA A 68 7.02 5.99 -17.21
C ALA A 68 7.80 5.46 -18.42
N SER A 69 8.41 4.28 -18.31
CA SER A 69 9.34 3.80 -19.35
C SER A 69 8.59 3.16 -20.53
N PRO A 70 8.83 3.57 -21.79
CA PRO A 70 8.29 2.89 -22.96
C PRO A 70 8.79 1.44 -22.97
N GLY A 71 7.90 0.49 -22.72
CA GLY A 71 8.23 -0.94 -22.59
C GLY A 71 8.04 -1.53 -21.19
N TYR A 72 7.49 -0.79 -20.22
CA TYR A 72 7.04 -1.36 -18.94
C TYR A 72 6.02 -2.48 -19.18
N GLN A 73 6.47 -3.73 -19.03
CA GLN A 73 5.65 -4.94 -19.06
C GLN A 73 5.67 -5.57 -17.67
N PRO A 74 4.60 -5.48 -16.88
CA PRO A 74 4.66 -5.99 -15.53
C PRO A 74 3.33 -6.65 -15.19
N LEU A 75 3.28 -7.94 -15.41
CA LEU A 75 2.54 -8.77 -14.46
C LEU A 75 3.59 -9.40 -13.56
N ALA A 76 4.34 -8.54 -12.84
CA ALA A 76 5.01 -9.00 -11.64
C ALA A 76 3.91 -9.62 -10.78
N ARG A 77 4.04 -10.92 -10.50
CA ARG A 77 2.94 -11.73 -9.97
C ARG A 77 2.40 -11.17 -8.66
N GLY A 78 3.26 -10.53 -7.86
CA GLY A 78 2.87 -9.76 -6.68
C GLY A 78 1.94 -8.59 -6.99
N MET A 79 2.28 -7.73 -7.96
CA MET A 79 1.38 -6.64 -8.37
C MET A 79 0.02 -7.17 -8.82
N ALA A 80 0.02 -8.21 -9.67
CA ALA A 80 -1.23 -8.80 -10.16
C ALA A 80 -2.10 -9.34 -9.01
N ALA A 81 -1.49 -9.94 -7.98
CA ALA A 81 -2.17 -10.41 -6.78
C ALA A 81 -2.66 -9.26 -5.87
N ALA A 82 -1.97 -8.12 -5.86
CA ALA A 82 -2.33 -6.96 -5.04
C ALA A 82 -3.47 -6.12 -5.64
N LEU A 83 -3.51 -5.97 -6.97
CA LEU A 83 -4.42 -5.06 -7.68
C LEU A 83 -5.91 -5.23 -7.33
N PRO A 84 -6.47 -6.43 -7.09
CA PRO A 84 -7.87 -6.58 -6.68
C PRO A 84 -8.24 -5.92 -5.35
N HIS A 85 -7.24 -5.52 -4.55
CA HIS A 85 -7.39 -4.94 -3.21
C HIS A 85 -6.89 -3.50 -3.14
N VAL A 86 -6.67 -2.86 -4.29
CA VAL A 86 -6.24 -1.47 -4.42
C VAL A 86 -7.42 -0.63 -4.89
N ASP A 87 -7.73 0.44 -4.15
CA ASP A 87 -8.84 1.35 -4.51
C ASP A 87 -8.39 2.35 -5.58
N HIS A 88 -7.14 2.83 -5.51
CA HIS A 88 -6.55 3.72 -6.51
C HIS A 88 -5.16 3.27 -6.92
N PHE A 89 -4.94 3.14 -8.23
CA PHE A 89 -3.63 2.87 -8.81
C PHE A 89 -3.11 4.12 -9.51
N VAL A 90 -2.01 4.68 -9.02
CA VAL A 90 -1.42 5.94 -9.46
C VAL A 90 -0.07 5.71 -10.13
N GLU A 91 0.17 6.44 -11.20
CA GLU A 91 1.36 6.39 -12.02
C GLU A 91 2.42 7.35 -11.45
N GLY A 92 3.45 6.83 -10.77
CA GLY A 92 4.37 7.60 -9.92
C GLY A 92 5.47 8.40 -10.64
N HIS A 93 5.25 8.82 -11.89
CA HIS A 93 6.29 9.42 -12.75
C HIS A 93 6.00 10.86 -13.18
N SER A 94 5.14 11.56 -12.45
CA SER A 94 4.97 13.01 -12.59
C SER A 94 4.76 13.65 -11.22
N LEU A 95 5.12 14.93 -11.12
CA LEU A 95 4.78 15.78 -9.98
C LEU A 95 3.25 15.73 -9.72
N ASP A 96 2.46 15.59 -10.78
CA ASP A 96 1.00 15.38 -10.74
C ASP A 96 0.58 14.14 -9.94
N ALA A 97 1.42 13.10 -9.84
CA ALA A 97 1.12 11.92 -9.02
C ALA A 97 1.19 12.23 -7.53
N LEU A 98 2.12 13.12 -7.14
CA LEU A 98 2.24 13.61 -5.77
C LEU A 98 1.14 14.63 -5.46
N GLU A 99 0.75 15.46 -6.43
CA GLU A 99 -0.39 16.37 -6.32
C GLU A 99 -1.72 15.62 -6.24
N THR A 100 -1.94 14.61 -7.10
CA THR A 100 -3.10 13.71 -7.03
C THR A 100 -3.14 12.99 -5.69
N LEU A 101 -1.99 12.52 -5.18
CA LEU A 101 -1.92 11.92 -3.86
C LEU A 101 -2.28 12.94 -2.76
N ALA A 102 -1.78 14.18 -2.86
CA ALA A 102 -2.10 15.24 -1.92
C ALA A 102 -3.60 15.61 -1.97
N ASP A 103 -4.20 15.72 -3.15
CA ASP A 103 -5.62 15.99 -3.33
C ASP A 103 -6.49 14.86 -2.78
N LEU A 104 -6.11 13.59 -3.02
CA LEU A 104 -6.80 12.43 -2.46
C LEU A 104 -6.73 12.45 -0.92
N LEU A 105 -5.58 12.80 -0.33
CA LEU A 105 -5.41 12.88 1.12
C LEU A 105 -6.13 14.08 1.74
N MET A 106 -6.27 15.19 1.01
CA MET A 106 -6.96 16.40 1.50
C MET A 106 -8.48 16.35 1.31
N ALA A 107 -8.99 15.58 0.35
CA ALA A 107 -10.42 15.38 0.13
C ALA A 107 -11.10 14.56 1.25
N ASP A 108 -10.31 13.82 2.04
CA ASP A 108 -10.77 13.14 3.24
C ASP A 108 -10.40 13.99 4.47
N PRO A 109 -11.36 14.64 5.17
CA PRO A 109 -11.02 15.29 6.43
C PRO A 109 -10.57 14.21 7.41
N VAL A 110 -9.27 14.20 7.73
CA VAL A 110 -8.70 13.33 8.75
C VAL A 110 -9.56 13.47 10.00
N ALA A 111 -10.32 12.42 10.34
CA ALA A 111 -11.02 12.38 11.61
C ALA A 111 -9.96 12.55 12.71
N PRO A 112 -10.17 13.44 13.68
CA PRO A 112 -9.18 13.68 14.73
C PRO A 112 -8.83 12.35 15.39
N GLY A 113 -7.54 12.05 15.47
CA GLY A 113 -7.06 10.86 16.16
C GLY A 113 -7.58 10.81 17.61
N PRO A 114 -7.70 9.61 18.21
CA PRO A 114 -8.18 9.50 19.58
C PRO A 114 -7.32 10.36 20.51
N ALA A 115 -7.98 11.16 21.35
CA ALA A 115 -7.31 12.02 22.31
C ALA A 115 -6.38 11.17 23.20
N PRO A 116 -5.09 11.52 23.33
CA PRO A 116 -4.20 10.78 24.21
C PRO A 116 -4.63 10.99 25.66
N GLY A 117 -5.13 9.94 26.32
CA GLY A 117 -5.22 9.93 27.78
C GLY A 117 -6.50 9.43 28.45
N MET A 118 -7.47 8.81 27.77
CA MET A 118 -8.60 8.20 28.49
C MET A 118 -8.28 6.77 28.94
N LEU A 119 -7.38 6.66 29.93
CA LEU A 119 -7.36 5.54 30.86
C LEU A 119 -8.65 5.62 31.69
N VAL A 120 -9.53 4.64 31.55
CA VAL A 120 -10.60 4.42 32.54
C VAL A 120 -10.21 3.19 33.35
N SER A 121 -10.29 3.39 34.67
CA SER A 121 -9.99 2.51 35.79
C SER A 121 -10.60 1.11 35.73
#